data_AF-A0A537Z4T5-F1
#
_entry.id   AF-A0A537Z4T5-F1
#
_cell.length_a   1.000
_cell.length_b   1.000
_cell.length_c   1.000
_cell.angle_alpha   90.00
_cell.angle_beta   90.00
_cell.angle_gamma   90.00
#
_symmetry.space_group_name_H-M   'P 1'
#
loop_
_entity.id
_entity.type
_entity.pdbx_description
1 polymer ?
#
loop_
_entity_poly.entity_id
_entity_poly.type
_entity_poly.pdbx_seq_one_letter_code
_entity_poly.pdbx_strand_id
1 'polypeptide(L)'
;MRRSLRRGRRRRGRLPTGRGCFGPGIGRRLVRAPLSAAPFMTPPPSPSAEPVPSVADVAAAFQRTLRGESTPSGGRIMERLLDLLHNNLVQWGEEDVARRDVADDAAVARAKRKIDELNAKRHELVEAIDELLDDAIEQTPSAAPTTESPAMAFDRLSVLAIRIHVTDQAANSGDHDRDYAARLPVLHRQLDLMQEALAALFDDVHAGRKRFVPYASLKLYGSERGA
;
A
#
# COMPACT_ATOMS: atom_id res chain seq x y z
N MET A 1 -19.91 44.52 -26.34
CA MET A 1 -18.98 45.59 -25.96
C MET A 1 -17.67 44.96 -25.46
N ARG A 2 -16.58 45.07 -26.24
CA ARG A 2 -15.24 44.54 -25.91
C ARG A 2 -14.37 45.65 -25.30
N ARG A 3 -13.63 45.37 -24.22
CA ARG A 3 -12.44 46.13 -23.77
C ARG A 3 -11.45 45.13 -23.16
N SER A 4 -10.36 44.75 -23.83
CA SER A 4 -9.11 45.48 -24.15
C SER A 4 -8.04 45.28 -23.08
N LEU A 5 -7.17 44.29 -23.33
CA LEU A 5 -5.85 44.09 -22.74
C LEU A 5 -4.94 45.32 -22.94
N ARG A 6 -4.13 45.67 -21.93
CA ARG A 6 -2.92 46.49 -22.13
C ARG A 6 -1.73 45.88 -21.39
N ARG A 7 -0.77 45.39 -22.19
CA ARG A 7 0.57 44.96 -21.80
C ARG A 7 1.47 46.17 -21.54
N GLY A 8 2.12 46.22 -20.37
CA GLY A 8 3.13 47.22 -20.01
C GLY A 8 4.53 46.87 -20.55
N ARG A 9 5.19 47.86 -21.16
CA ARG A 9 6.48 47.77 -21.86
C ARG A 9 7.69 47.69 -20.93
N ARG A 10 8.70 46.93 -21.36
CA ARG A 10 10.08 46.87 -20.84
C ARG A 10 10.80 48.23 -21.00
N ARG A 11 11.53 48.68 -19.98
CA ARG A 11 12.51 49.78 -20.09
C ARG A 11 13.93 49.24 -20.01
N ARG A 12 14.74 49.60 -21.00
CA ARG A 12 16.19 49.34 -21.11
C ARG A 12 16.94 50.30 -20.18
N GLY A 13 17.79 49.77 -19.30
CA GLY A 13 18.74 50.55 -18.49
C GLY A 13 20.09 50.67 -19.20
N ARG A 14 20.60 51.90 -19.29
CA ARG A 14 21.93 52.28 -19.79
C ARG A 14 23.02 51.88 -18.78
N LEU A 15 24.18 51.48 -19.29
CA LEU A 15 25.43 51.33 -18.54
C LEU A 15 26.19 52.68 -18.49
N PRO A 16 26.84 53.03 -17.37
CA PRO A 16 27.90 54.02 -17.35
C PRO A 16 29.28 53.36 -17.36
N THR A 17 30.14 53.88 -18.23
CA THR A 17 31.58 53.64 -18.29
C THR A 17 32.29 54.40 -17.17
N GLY A 18 33.11 53.71 -16.38
CA GLY A 18 34.02 54.32 -15.42
C GLY A 18 35.33 53.56 -15.35
N ARG A 19 36.42 54.19 -15.80
CA ARG A 19 37.81 53.75 -15.59
C ARG A 19 38.22 54.07 -14.15
N GLY A 20 38.91 53.14 -13.50
CA GLY A 20 39.54 53.33 -12.19
C GLY A 20 40.62 52.27 -11.99
N CYS A 21 41.81 52.72 -11.61
CA CYS A 21 43.09 52.02 -11.68
C CYS A 21 43.51 51.35 -10.36
N PHE A 22 44.24 50.23 -10.50
CA PHE A 22 45.31 49.65 -9.65
C PHE A 22 45.08 49.13 -8.21
N GLY A 23 45.50 47.88 -8.00
CA GLY A 23 45.91 47.28 -6.73
C GLY A 23 46.15 45.76 -6.85
N PRO A 24 47.36 45.22 -6.54
CA PRO A 24 47.68 43.81 -6.76
C PRO A 24 47.28 42.96 -5.55
N GLY A 25 46.35 42.02 -5.74
CA GLY A 25 45.87 41.08 -4.71
C GLY A 25 46.19 39.64 -5.09
N ILE A 26 47.01 38.99 -4.27
CA ILE A 26 47.54 37.64 -4.41
C ILE A 26 46.40 36.61 -4.38
N GLY A 27 46.10 35.99 -5.53
CA GLY A 27 45.14 34.90 -5.64
C GLY A 27 45.75 33.55 -5.27
N ARG A 28 45.70 33.17 -3.99
CA ARG A 28 45.90 31.77 -3.58
C ARG A 28 44.70 30.93 -4.05
N ARG A 29 44.88 30.11 -5.10
CA ARG A 29 43.97 29.01 -5.43
C ARG A 29 44.00 27.98 -4.29
N LEU A 30 42.90 27.86 -3.55
CA LEU A 30 42.65 26.68 -2.71
C LEU A 30 42.37 25.50 -3.64
N VAL A 31 43.39 24.66 -3.85
CA VAL A 31 43.22 23.34 -4.48
C VAL A 31 42.54 22.45 -3.44
N ARG A 32 41.28 22.10 -3.70
CA ARG A 32 40.52 21.15 -2.88
C ARG A 32 41.08 19.75 -3.16
N ALA A 33 41.65 19.10 -2.15
CA ALA A 33 42.13 17.73 -2.26
C ALA A 33 40.96 16.77 -2.57
N PRO A 34 41.16 15.72 -3.38
CA PRO A 34 40.12 14.71 -3.60
C PRO A 34 39.87 13.93 -2.32
N LEU A 35 38.60 13.76 -1.96
CA LEU A 35 38.17 12.87 -0.88
C LEU A 35 38.47 11.43 -1.31
N SER A 36 39.29 10.73 -0.53
CA SER A 36 39.59 9.30 -0.71
C SER A 36 38.29 8.50 -0.58
N ALA A 37 37.91 7.77 -1.61
CA ALA A 37 36.80 6.83 -1.57
C ALA A 37 37.18 5.68 -0.63
N ALA A 38 36.51 5.59 0.52
CA ALA A 38 36.61 4.41 1.37
C ALA A 38 36.08 3.19 0.59
N PRO A 39 36.71 2.00 0.73
CA PRO A 39 36.23 0.80 0.05
C PRO A 39 34.80 0.49 0.51
N PHE A 40 33.92 0.19 -0.45
CA PHE A 40 32.60 -0.35 -0.19
C PHE A 40 32.76 -1.63 0.64
N MET A 41 32.51 -1.55 1.94
CA MET A 41 32.25 -2.71 2.77
C MET A 41 30.93 -3.29 2.29
N THR A 42 30.97 -4.48 1.70
CA THR A 42 29.76 -5.27 1.47
C THR A 42 29.12 -5.50 2.83
N PRO A 43 27.84 -5.12 3.04
CA PRO A 43 27.16 -5.45 4.28
C PRO A 43 27.18 -6.98 4.46
N PRO A 44 27.28 -7.47 5.70
CA PRO A 44 27.14 -8.91 5.95
C PRO A 44 25.78 -9.39 5.42
N PRO A 45 25.67 -10.63 4.92
CA PRO A 45 24.38 -11.15 4.47
C PRO A 45 23.37 -11.04 5.62
N SER A 46 22.26 -10.35 5.35
CA SER A 46 21.14 -10.20 6.27
C SER A 46 20.69 -11.57 6.78
N PRO A 47 20.29 -11.71 8.07
CA PRO A 47 19.82 -12.97 8.60
C PRO A 47 18.67 -13.48 7.73
N SER A 48 18.84 -14.68 7.17
CA SER A 48 17.92 -15.43 6.31
C SER A 48 16.51 -14.84 6.26
N ALA A 49 16.23 -14.06 5.21
CA ALA A 49 14.92 -13.48 4.94
C ALA A 49 13.85 -14.58 5.01
N GLU A 50 12.77 -14.32 5.74
CA GLU A 50 11.63 -15.22 5.76
C GLU A 50 11.13 -15.40 4.31
N PRO A 51 10.83 -16.63 3.87
CA PRO A 51 10.34 -16.84 2.52
C PRO A 51 8.99 -16.14 2.32
N VAL A 52 8.91 -15.31 1.27
CA VAL A 52 7.66 -14.66 0.86
C VAL A 52 6.70 -15.74 0.34
N PRO A 53 5.48 -15.86 0.87
CA PRO A 53 4.52 -16.84 0.38
C PRO A 53 4.08 -16.51 -1.05
N SER A 54 3.82 -17.54 -1.87
CA SER A 54 3.28 -17.29 -3.20
C SER A 54 1.87 -16.70 -3.10
N VAL A 55 1.48 -15.89 -4.09
CA VAL A 55 0.13 -15.30 -4.14
C VAL A 55 -0.96 -16.39 -4.17
N ALA A 56 -0.67 -17.51 -4.84
CA ALA A 56 -1.58 -18.66 -4.89
C ALA A 56 -1.75 -19.32 -3.52
N ASP A 57 -0.67 -19.47 -2.74
CA ASP A 57 -0.74 -20.02 -1.38
C ASP A 57 -1.55 -19.10 -0.45
N VAL A 58 -1.38 -17.78 -0.58
CA VAL A 58 -2.16 -16.79 0.18
C VAL A 58 -3.64 -16.89 -0.16
N ALA A 59 -3.99 -16.91 -1.46
CA ALA A 59 -5.39 -17.03 -1.89
C ALA A 59 -6.02 -18.36 -1.42
N ALA A 60 -5.27 -19.46 -1.49
CA ALA A 60 -5.72 -20.76 -0.99
C ALA A 60 -5.92 -20.74 0.54
N ALA A 61 -4.98 -20.14 1.29
CA ALA A 61 -5.09 -19.98 2.74
C ALA A 61 -6.32 -19.13 3.13
N PHE A 62 -6.60 -18.06 2.40
CA PHE A 62 -7.80 -17.25 2.62
C PHE A 62 -9.08 -18.05 2.43
N GLN A 63 -9.17 -18.79 1.33
CA GLN A 63 -10.34 -19.61 1.04
C GLN A 63 -10.56 -20.73 2.07
N ARG A 64 -9.49 -21.41 2.52
CA ARG A 64 -9.56 -22.43 3.59
C ARG A 64 -10.07 -21.82 4.90
N THR A 65 -9.49 -20.68 5.28
CA THR A 65 -9.85 -19.96 6.51
C THR A 65 -11.33 -19.55 6.49
N LEU A 66 -11.81 -19.01 5.37
CA LEU A 66 -13.22 -18.64 5.21
C LEU A 66 -14.16 -19.86 5.27
N ARG A 67 -13.73 -21.04 4.83
CA ARG A 67 -14.48 -22.30 4.98
C ARG A 67 -14.40 -22.91 6.38
N GLY A 68 -13.67 -22.30 7.32
CA GLY A 68 -13.45 -22.84 8.66
C GLY A 68 -12.51 -24.05 8.68
N GLU A 69 -11.74 -24.25 7.61
CA GLU A 69 -10.76 -25.33 7.51
C GLU A 69 -9.46 -24.92 8.21
N SER A 70 -8.72 -25.90 8.74
CA SER A 70 -7.39 -25.64 9.29
C SER A 70 -6.45 -25.14 8.19
N THR A 71 -5.83 -24.00 8.44
CA THR A 71 -4.78 -23.42 7.59
C THR A 71 -3.42 -23.89 8.12
N PRO A 72 -2.51 -24.38 7.25
CA PRO A 72 -1.16 -24.72 7.68
C PRO A 72 -0.48 -23.54 8.38
N SER A 73 0.43 -23.82 9.32
CA SER A 73 1.31 -22.79 9.86
C SER A 73 2.14 -22.22 8.70
N GLY A 74 1.93 -20.94 8.42
CA GLY A 74 2.78 -20.16 7.53
C GLY A 74 3.76 -19.31 8.32
N GLY A 75 4.72 -18.69 7.65
CA GLY A 75 5.59 -17.69 8.27
C GLY A 75 4.82 -16.44 8.74
N ARG A 76 5.51 -15.49 9.37
CA ARG A 76 4.96 -14.24 9.90
C ARG A 76 4.20 -13.45 8.83
N ILE A 77 4.65 -13.46 7.57
CA ILE A 77 3.94 -12.77 6.47
C ILE A 77 2.54 -13.39 6.27
N MET A 78 2.44 -14.71 6.22
CA MET A 78 1.16 -15.41 6.08
C MET A 78 0.27 -15.18 7.29
N GLU A 79 0.83 -15.22 8.51
CA GLU A 79 0.09 -14.94 9.73
C GLU A 79 -0.56 -13.54 9.69
N ARG A 80 0.20 -12.50 9.30
CA ARG A 80 -0.34 -11.14 9.19
C ARG A 80 -1.37 -10.98 8.07
N LEU A 81 -1.21 -11.69 6.96
CA LEU A 81 -2.22 -11.73 5.89
C LEU A 81 -3.52 -12.38 6.36
N LEU A 82 -3.45 -13.41 7.20
CA LEU A 82 -4.63 -14.03 7.82
C LEU A 82 -5.27 -13.11 8.88
N ASP A 83 -4.47 -12.38 9.66
CA ASP A 83 -4.97 -11.33 10.56
C ASP A 83 -5.74 -10.25 9.78
N LEU A 84 -5.21 -9.84 8.62
CA LEU A 84 -5.84 -8.87 7.71
C LEU A 84 -7.18 -9.39 7.17
N LEU A 85 -7.21 -10.64 6.70
CA LEU A 85 -8.45 -11.30 6.26
C LEU A 85 -9.48 -11.32 7.39
N HIS A 86 -9.09 -11.73 8.60
CA HIS A 86 -9.98 -11.79 9.75
C HIS A 86 -10.54 -10.41 10.10
N ASN A 87 -9.69 -9.38 10.16
CA ASN A 87 -10.11 -8.01 10.41
C ASN A 87 -11.14 -7.53 9.38
N ASN A 88 -10.89 -7.79 8.10
CA ASN A 88 -11.80 -7.42 7.01
C ASN A 88 -13.12 -8.20 7.06
N LEU A 89 -13.10 -9.47 7.49
CA LEU A 89 -14.31 -10.28 7.67
C LEU A 89 -15.18 -9.73 8.82
N VAL A 90 -14.57 -9.36 9.95
CA VAL A 90 -15.29 -8.75 11.07
C VAL A 90 -15.88 -7.39 10.64
N GLN A 91 -15.10 -6.58 9.92
CA GLN A 91 -15.58 -5.29 9.41
C GLN A 91 -16.77 -5.47 8.45
N TRP A 92 -16.74 -6.47 7.59
CA TRP A 92 -17.88 -6.81 6.72
C TRP A 92 -19.16 -7.06 7.55
N GLY A 93 -19.05 -7.84 8.63
CA GLY A 93 -20.18 -8.11 9.52
C GLY A 93 -20.73 -6.85 10.20
N GLU A 94 -19.86 -5.97 10.70
CA GLU A 94 -20.27 -4.70 11.32
C GLU A 94 -20.93 -3.75 10.30
N GLU A 95 -20.46 -3.73 9.06
CA GLU A 95 -21.11 -2.97 7.99
C GLU A 95 -22.51 -3.50 7.68
N ASP A 96 -22.73 -4.81 7.74
CA ASP A 96 -24.05 -5.41 7.58
C ASP A 96 -24.99 -5.05 8.74
N VAL A 97 -24.50 -5.04 9.99
CA VAL A 97 -25.26 -4.57 11.17
C VAL A 97 -25.67 -3.11 10.97
N ALA A 98 -24.72 -2.23 10.61
CA ALA A 98 -24.98 -0.81 10.41
C ALA A 98 -25.99 -0.51 9.28
N ARG A 99 -26.12 -1.42 8.30
CA ARG A 99 -27.06 -1.30 7.17
C ARG A 99 -28.44 -1.91 7.46
N ARG A 100 -28.53 -2.98 8.26
CA ARG A 100 -29.80 -3.67 8.56
C ARG A 100 -30.56 -3.00 9.71
N ASP A 101 -29.85 -2.56 10.74
CA ASP A 101 -30.47 -2.11 12.00
C ASP A 101 -30.69 -0.59 12.03
N VAL A 102 -31.03 0.03 10.90
CA VAL A 102 -31.17 1.50 10.76
C VAL A 102 -32.25 2.12 11.66
N ALA A 103 -33.14 1.32 12.24
CA ALA A 103 -34.14 1.76 13.19
C ALA A 103 -33.63 1.85 14.65
N ASP A 104 -32.48 1.22 14.96
CA ASP A 104 -31.82 1.31 16.26
C ASP A 104 -30.53 2.14 16.14
N ASP A 105 -30.65 3.44 16.41
CA ASP A 105 -29.53 4.38 16.40
C ASP A 105 -28.37 3.95 17.31
N ALA A 106 -28.66 3.28 18.43
CA ALA A 106 -27.62 2.84 19.35
C ALA A 106 -26.83 1.65 18.77
N ALA A 107 -27.50 0.72 18.09
CA ALA A 107 -26.86 -0.36 17.35
C ALA A 107 -25.98 0.18 16.21
N VAL A 108 -26.53 1.08 15.39
CA VAL A 108 -25.78 1.72 14.29
C VAL A 108 -24.55 2.47 14.81
N ALA A 109 -24.69 3.21 15.92
CA ALA A 109 -23.58 3.95 16.52
C ALA A 109 -22.48 3.01 17.08
N ARG A 110 -22.86 1.86 17.66
CA ARG A 110 -21.89 0.85 18.10
C ARG A 110 -21.14 0.25 16.92
N ALA A 111 -21.85 -0.17 15.87
CA ALA A 111 -21.24 -0.72 14.67
C ALA A 111 -20.29 0.27 13.99
N LYS A 112 -20.68 1.55 13.86
CA LYS A 112 -19.80 2.60 13.31
C LYS A 112 -18.52 2.80 14.12
N ARG A 113 -18.61 2.86 15.45
CA ARG A 113 -17.41 2.93 16.31
C ARG A 113 -16.51 1.71 16.10
N LYS A 114 -17.10 0.53 15.94
CA LYS A 114 -16.35 -0.68 15.68
C LYS A 114 -15.67 -0.68 14.31
N ILE A 115 -16.36 -0.20 13.28
CA ILE A 115 -15.81 0.00 11.93
C ILE A 115 -14.62 0.97 11.98
N ASP A 116 -14.68 2.05 12.76
CA ASP A 116 -13.57 2.99 12.90
C ASP A 116 -12.34 2.33 13.54
N GLU A 117 -12.52 1.53 14.60
CA GLU A 117 -11.44 0.71 15.21
C GLU A 117 -10.85 -0.28 14.21
N LEU A 118 -11.69 -1.00 13.47
CA LEU A 118 -11.26 -2.01 12.48
C LEU A 118 -10.54 -1.37 11.29
N ASN A 119 -10.95 -0.17 10.87
CA ASN A 119 -10.24 0.59 9.85
C ASN A 119 -8.86 1.04 10.34
N ALA A 120 -8.72 1.43 11.61
CA ALA A 120 -7.41 1.73 12.18
C ALA A 120 -6.52 0.48 12.21
N LYS A 121 -7.08 -0.64 12.68
CA LYS A 121 -6.36 -1.93 12.74
C LYS A 121 -5.95 -2.46 11.37
N ARG A 122 -6.80 -2.29 10.35
CA ARG A 122 -6.47 -2.62 8.95
C ARG A 122 -5.22 -1.88 8.48
N HIS A 123 -5.11 -0.57 8.75
CA HIS A 123 -3.91 0.17 8.37
C HIS A 123 -2.67 -0.32 9.12
N GLU A 124 -2.77 -0.59 10.43
CA GLU A 124 -1.65 -1.19 11.19
C GLU A 124 -1.21 -2.53 10.59
N LEU A 125 -2.14 -3.36 10.14
CA LEU A 125 -1.84 -4.65 9.50
C LEU A 125 -1.20 -4.47 8.13
N VAL A 126 -1.70 -3.54 7.30
CA VAL A 126 -1.12 -3.22 5.99
C VAL A 126 0.31 -2.71 6.14
N GLU A 127 0.57 -1.80 7.08
CA GLU A 127 1.91 -1.30 7.38
C GLU A 127 2.84 -2.44 7.81
N ALA A 128 2.41 -3.28 8.76
CA ALA A 128 3.21 -4.40 9.26
C ALA A 128 3.52 -5.46 8.17
N ILE A 129 2.59 -5.71 7.25
CA ILE A 129 2.82 -6.64 6.13
C ILE A 129 3.84 -6.05 5.16
N ASP A 130 3.72 -4.77 4.79
CA ASP A 130 4.68 -4.13 3.89
C ASP A 130 6.07 -4.04 4.51
N GLU A 131 6.20 -3.78 5.81
CA GLU A 131 7.48 -3.83 6.54
C GLU A 131 8.13 -5.21 6.42
N LEU A 132 7.37 -6.28 6.67
CA LEU A 132 7.87 -7.66 6.53
C LEU A 132 8.29 -7.99 5.09
N LEU A 133 7.57 -7.46 4.10
CA LEU A 133 7.89 -7.67 2.69
C LEU A 133 9.11 -6.87 2.24
N ASP A 134 9.26 -5.63 2.73
CA ASP A 134 10.44 -4.79 2.45
C ASP A 134 11.72 -5.39 3.05
N ASP A 135 11.62 -5.98 4.25
CA ASP A 135 12.71 -6.71 4.88
C ASP A 135 13.06 -8.02 4.14
N ALA A 136 12.05 -8.69 3.57
CA ALA A 136 12.22 -9.99 2.92
C ALA A 136 12.69 -9.93 1.46
N ILE A 137 12.51 -8.78 0.78
CA ILE A 137 12.75 -8.64 -0.65
C ILE A 137 13.83 -7.59 -0.91
N GLU A 138 14.93 -8.00 -1.53
CA GLU A 138 15.94 -7.04 -2.00
C GLU A 138 15.41 -6.22 -3.19
N GLN A 139 15.12 -4.94 -2.94
CA GLN A 139 14.58 -4.04 -3.95
C GLN A 139 15.69 -3.24 -4.67
N THR A 140 15.52 -3.01 -5.98
CA THR A 140 16.41 -2.13 -6.74
C THR A 140 15.99 -0.66 -6.56
N PRO A 141 16.79 0.21 -5.90
CA PRO A 141 16.35 1.56 -5.56
C PRO A 141 16.09 2.45 -6.78
N SER A 142 16.67 2.15 -7.94
CA SER A 142 16.46 2.90 -9.18
C SER A 142 15.27 2.42 -10.03
N ALA A 143 14.62 1.31 -9.68
CA ALA A 143 13.52 0.71 -10.44
C ALA A 143 12.26 1.59 -10.46
N ALA A 144 11.35 1.42 -11.43
CA ALA A 144 10.14 2.25 -11.47
C ALA A 144 9.20 1.92 -10.29
N PRO A 145 8.57 2.90 -9.63
CA PRO A 145 7.66 2.62 -8.53
C PRO A 145 6.38 1.93 -9.03
N THR A 146 5.75 1.21 -8.12
CA THR A 146 4.41 0.62 -8.29
C THR A 146 3.34 1.65 -7.91
N THR A 147 2.10 1.42 -8.36
CA THR A 147 0.97 2.30 -8.01
C THR A 147 0.49 2.12 -6.59
N GLU A 148 0.74 0.95 -6.00
CA GLU A 148 0.40 0.61 -4.63
C GLU A 148 1.42 -0.37 -4.06
N SER A 149 1.41 -0.51 -2.74
CA SER A 149 2.21 -1.49 -2.05
C SER A 149 1.60 -2.90 -2.16
N PRO A 150 2.40 -3.97 -2.00
CA PRO A 150 1.89 -5.33 -2.02
C PRO A 150 0.83 -5.58 -0.93
N ALA A 151 0.97 -5.04 0.28
CA ALA A 151 -0.01 -5.23 1.34
C ALA A 151 -1.37 -4.58 1.02
N MET A 152 -1.38 -3.41 0.37
CA MET A 152 -2.63 -2.80 -0.13
C MET A 152 -3.31 -3.67 -1.21
N ALA A 153 -2.52 -4.31 -2.06
CA ALA A 153 -3.08 -5.26 -3.03
C ALA A 153 -3.61 -6.52 -2.31
N PHE A 154 -2.91 -7.08 -1.33
CA PHE A 154 -3.43 -8.19 -0.53
C PHE A 154 -4.71 -7.84 0.25
N ASP A 155 -4.83 -6.60 0.75
CA ASP A 155 -6.06 -6.11 1.39
C ASP A 155 -7.27 -6.24 0.46
N ARG A 156 -7.15 -5.72 -0.77
CA ARG A 156 -8.19 -5.87 -1.80
C ARG A 156 -8.45 -7.34 -2.18
N LEU A 157 -7.42 -8.19 -2.19
CA LEU A 157 -7.54 -9.62 -2.49
C LEU A 157 -8.36 -10.33 -1.40
N SER A 158 -8.11 -9.99 -0.13
CA SER A 158 -8.86 -10.52 1.01
C SER A 158 -10.35 -10.14 0.97
N VAL A 159 -10.66 -8.90 0.58
CA VAL A 159 -12.04 -8.44 0.39
C VAL A 159 -12.72 -9.18 -0.77
N LEU A 160 -12.01 -9.44 -1.87
CA LEU A 160 -12.55 -10.27 -2.96
C LEU A 160 -12.84 -11.71 -2.49
N ALA A 161 -11.94 -12.32 -1.71
CA ALA A 161 -12.13 -13.65 -1.16
C ALA A 161 -13.37 -13.71 -0.25
N ILE A 162 -13.54 -12.73 0.66
CA ILE A 162 -14.72 -12.60 1.52
C ILE A 162 -16.00 -12.47 0.66
N ARG A 163 -15.96 -11.61 -0.36
CA ARG A 163 -17.11 -11.39 -1.24
C ARG A 163 -17.52 -12.65 -1.99
N ILE A 164 -16.56 -13.42 -2.50
CA ILE A 164 -16.83 -14.73 -3.12
C ILE A 164 -17.49 -15.66 -2.11
N HIS A 165 -16.90 -15.81 -0.93
CA HIS A 165 -17.40 -16.70 0.11
C HIS A 165 -18.83 -16.38 0.54
N VAL A 166 -19.15 -15.11 0.80
CA VAL A 166 -20.51 -14.68 1.19
C VAL A 166 -21.49 -14.82 0.02
N THR A 167 -21.06 -14.52 -1.21
CA THR A 167 -21.91 -14.67 -2.41
C THR A 167 -22.23 -16.14 -2.68
N ASP A 168 -21.25 -17.03 -2.50
CA ASP A 168 -21.43 -18.48 -2.67
C ASP A 168 -22.41 -19.04 -1.63
N GLN A 169 -22.28 -18.65 -0.36
CA GLN A 169 -23.26 -19.01 0.67
C GLN A 169 -24.67 -18.53 0.34
N ALA A 170 -24.82 -17.30 -0.16
CA ALA A 170 -26.11 -16.75 -0.56
C ALA A 170 -26.71 -17.44 -1.81
N ALA A 171 -25.87 -17.86 -2.75
CA ALA A 171 -26.31 -18.64 -3.91
C ALA A 171 -26.84 -20.03 -3.51
N ASN A 172 -26.25 -20.63 -2.46
CA ASN A 172 -26.62 -21.95 -1.96
C ASN A 172 -27.76 -21.94 -0.93
N SER A 173 -28.18 -20.77 -0.41
CA SER A 173 -29.23 -20.66 0.62
C SER A 173 -30.66 -20.66 0.07
N GLY A 174 -30.85 -20.68 -1.26
CA GLY A 174 -32.19 -20.70 -1.90
C GLY A 174 -32.91 -19.34 -1.93
N ASP A 175 -32.20 -18.24 -1.66
CA ASP A 175 -32.72 -16.88 -1.82
C ASP A 175 -32.80 -16.52 -3.33
N HIS A 176 -33.91 -16.92 -3.96
CA HIS A 176 -34.15 -16.79 -5.40
C HIS A 176 -34.45 -15.35 -5.87
N ASP A 177 -34.68 -14.40 -4.95
CA ASP A 177 -35.01 -13.01 -5.30
C ASP A 177 -33.82 -12.27 -5.92
N ARG A 178 -32.61 -12.83 -5.80
CA ARG A 178 -31.38 -12.28 -6.36
C ARG A 178 -30.54 -13.40 -6.96
N ASP A 179 -30.17 -13.24 -8.24
CA ASP A 179 -29.28 -14.19 -8.91
C ASP A 179 -27.82 -13.99 -8.45
N TYR A 180 -27.51 -14.44 -7.23
CA TYR A 180 -26.16 -14.43 -6.66
C TYR A 180 -25.22 -15.36 -7.42
N ALA A 181 -25.74 -16.48 -7.95
CA ALA A 181 -24.97 -17.44 -8.73
C ALA A 181 -24.37 -16.80 -10.00
N ALA A 182 -25.12 -15.94 -10.69
CA ALA A 182 -24.61 -15.20 -11.85
C ALA A 182 -23.46 -14.23 -11.53
N ARG A 183 -23.25 -13.87 -10.27
CA ARG A 183 -22.13 -12.98 -9.85
C ARG A 183 -20.82 -13.74 -9.67
N LEU A 184 -20.88 -15.02 -9.32
CA LEU A 184 -19.70 -15.82 -9.00
C LEU A 184 -18.68 -15.88 -10.15
N PRO A 185 -19.05 -16.10 -11.43
CA PRO A 185 -18.07 -16.10 -12.51
C PRO A 185 -17.29 -14.78 -12.64
N VAL A 186 -17.97 -13.64 -12.41
CA VAL A 186 -17.33 -12.32 -12.44
C VAL A 186 -16.35 -12.17 -11.28
N LEU A 187 -16.75 -12.58 -10.07
CA LEU A 187 -15.91 -12.49 -8.89
C LEU A 187 -14.68 -13.40 -8.99
N HIS A 188 -14.83 -14.64 -9.46
CA HIS A 188 -13.70 -15.53 -9.69
C HIS A 188 -12.74 -14.97 -10.74
N ARG A 189 -13.24 -14.42 -11.85
CA ARG A 189 -12.40 -13.75 -12.83
C ARG A 189 -11.62 -12.56 -12.24
N GLN A 190 -12.26 -11.77 -11.37
CA GLN A 190 -11.58 -10.68 -10.67
C GLN A 190 -10.49 -11.19 -9.74
N LEU A 191 -10.76 -12.27 -9.00
CA LEU A 191 -9.77 -12.91 -8.13
C LEU A 191 -8.58 -13.44 -8.93
N ASP A 192 -8.81 -14.11 -10.05
CA ASP A 192 -7.76 -14.66 -10.91
C ASP A 192 -6.86 -13.57 -11.49
N LEU A 193 -7.45 -12.52 -12.07
CA LEU A 193 -6.70 -11.37 -12.59
C LEU A 193 -5.90 -10.65 -11.50
N MET A 194 -6.44 -10.61 -10.29
CA MET A 194 -5.76 -9.98 -9.17
C MET A 194 -4.59 -10.81 -8.66
N GLN A 195 -4.73 -12.13 -8.61
CA GLN A 195 -3.63 -13.04 -8.29
C GLN A 195 -2.51 -12.94 -9.34
N GLU A 196 -2.88 -12.92 -10.63
CA GLU A 196 -1.94 -12.76 -11.74
C GLU A 196 -1.17 -11.43 -11.65
N ALA A 197 -1.89 -10.31 -11.44
CA ALA A 197 -1.27 -9.00 -11.33
C ALA A 197 -0.32 -8.89 -10.13
N LEU A 198 -0.68 -9.51 -9.00
CA LEU A 198 0.14 -9.49 -7.79
C LEU A 198 1.36 -10.41 -7.92
N ALA A 199 1.23 -11.55 -8.58
CA ALA A 199 2.36 -12.42 -8.91
C ALA A 199 3.34 -11.72 -9.86
N ALA A 200 2.83 -11.08 -10.92
CA ALA A 200 3.62 -10.30 -11.85
C ALA A 200 4.33 -9.11 -11.17
N LEU A 201 3.69 -8.49 -10.17
CA LEU A 201 4.32 -7.47 -9.33
C LEU A 201 5.56 -8.03 -8.62
N PHE A 202 5.43 -9.17 -7.94
CA PHE A 202 6.57 -9.78 -7.27
C PHE A 202 7.67 -10.16 -8.27
N ASP A 203 7.34 -10.74 -9.41
CA ASP A 203 8.32 -11.06 -10.46
C ASP A 203 9.06 -9.81 -10.97
N ASP A 204 8.33 -8.70 -11.18
CA ASP A 204 8.91 -7.43 -11.58
C ASP A 204 9.84 -6.83 -10.52
N VAL A 205 9.51 -6.99 -9.23
CA VAL A 205 10.34 -6.51 -8.11
C VAL A 205 11.61 -7.34 -7.99
N HIS A 206 11.50 -8.67 -8.00
CA HIS A 206 12.67 -9.56 -7.96
C HIS A 206 13.59 -9.37 -9.17
N ALA A 207 13.05 -9.02 -10.33
CA ALA A 207 13.83 -8.73 -11.52
C ALA A 207 14.37 -7.28 -11.58
N GLY A 208 14.14 -6.46 -10.55
CA GLY A 208 14.59 -5.07 -10.48
C GLY A 208 13.92 -4.14 -11.51
N ARG A 209 12.80 -4.55 -12.12
CA ARG A 209 12.01 -3.73 -13.05
C ARG A 209 11.12 -2.74 -12.29
N LYS A 210 10.62 -3.16 -11.13
CA LYS A 210 9.78 -2.38 -10.24
C LYS A 210 10.34 -2.34 -8.82
N ARG A 211 9.90 -1.36 -8.05
CA ARG A 211 10.03 -1.30 -6.60
C ARG A 211 8.70 -0.85 -6.00
N PHE A 212 8.35 -1.35 -4.84
CA PHE A 212 7.23 -0.82 -4.07
C PHE A 212 7.73 0.10 -2.96
N VAL A 213 6.82 0.93 -2.46
CA VAL A 213 7.05 1.78 -1.29
C VAL A 213 6.07 1.31 -0.22
N PRO A 214 6.53 0.93 0.98
CA PRO A 214 5.64 0.56 2.08
C PRO A 214 4.55 1.60 2.31
N TYR A 215 3.32 1.15 2.52
CA TYR A 215 2.22 2.04 2.85
C TYR A 215 2.47 2.74 4.21
N ALA A 216 1.99 3.98 4.34
CA ALA A 216 1.98 4.71 5.61
C ALA A 216 0.68 5.52 5.71
N SER A 217 -0.08 5.30 6.80
CA SER A 217 -1.40 5.91 7.04
C SER A 217 -1.32 7.42 7.25
N LEU A 218 -0.24 7.92 7.87
CA LEU A 218 0.08 9.35 8.07
C LEU A 218 -1.08 10.22 8.61
N LYS A 219 -2.05 9.62 9.31
CA LYS A 219 -3.22 10.33 9.83
C LYS A 219 -2.81 11.27 10.97
N LEU A 220 -3.33 12.50 10.92
CA LEU A 220 -3.09 13.55 11.92
C LEU A 220 -4.00 13.45 13.15
N TYR A 221 -5.07 12.65 13.08
CA TYR A 221 -6.07 12.54 14.14
C TYR A 221 -5.90 11.20 14.87
N GLY A 222 -5.24 11.25 16.02
CA GLY A 222 -5.01 10.13 16.93
C GLY A 222 -3.91 10.53 17.90
N SER A 223 -4.29 10.83 19.14
CA SER A 223 -3.41 11.21 20.24
C SER A 223 -2.12 10.40 20.27
N GLU A 224 -1.00 11.08 20.51
CA GLU A 224 0.18 10.48 21.14
C GLU A 224 -0.30 9.43 22.15
N ARG A 225 -0.06 8.15 21.88
CA ARG A 225 -0.21 7.13 22.92
C ARG A 225 0.82 7.53 23.97
N GLY A 226 0.32 8.06 25.10
CA GLY A 226 1.14 8.53 26.21
C GLY A 226 2.20 7.49 26.56
N ALA A 227 3.40 8.00 26.83
CA ALA A 227 4.53 7.27 27.38
C ALA A 227 4.18 6.49 28.66
#